data_AF-A0A1F6JLT9-F1
#
_entry.id   AF-A0A1F6JLT9-F1
#
_cell.length_a   1.000
_cell.length_b   1.000
_cell.length_c   1.000
_cell.angle_alpha   90.00
_cell.angle_beta   90.00
_cell.angle_gamma   90.00
#
_symmetry.space_group_name_H-M   'P 1'
#
loop_
_entity.id
_entity.type
_entity.pdbx_description
1 polymer ?
#
loop_
_entity_poly.entity_id
_entity_poly.type
_entity_poly.pdbx_seq_one_letter_code
_entity_poly.pdbx_strand_id
1 'polypeptide(L)'
;MASKNRDEDKLRKRLVSALREVLTKNDSELFVEDVHGVGEHGLDIVFLSRDCSGEKHCFGIQVKAVNISCHGHPTKDVKEIIGQLTIASGYDYKFQTDNTYEFSGFYVVTDKEISEVAKRYISSSFKHGRPIYYFYGSRLEKFLLDNENKNITEL
;
A
#
# COMPACT_ATOMS: atom_id res chain seq x y z
N MET A 1 20.27 -1.96 -8.97
CA MET A 1 19.30 -0.90 -8.60
C MET A 1 18.22 -0.74 -9.66
N ALA A 2 18.54 -0.69 -10.96
CA ALA A 2 17.52 -0.58 -12.03
C ALA A 2 16.51 -1.74 -12.12
N SER A 3 16.89 -2.97 -11.76
CA SER A 3 15.97 -4.13 -11.73
C SER A 3 14.95 -4.05 -10.59
N LYS A 4 15.39 -3.70 -9.38
CA LYS A 4 14.53 -3.59 -8.20
C LYS A 4 13.41 -2.57 -8.41
N ASN A 5 13.73 -1.38 -8.93
CA ASN A 5 12.72 -0.36 -9.21
C ASN A 5 11.72 -0.82 -10.28
N ARG A 6 12.19 -1.58 -11.28
CA ARG A 6 11.31 -2.15 -12.31
C ARG A 6 10.35 -3.21 -11.74
N ASP A 7 10.82 -4.03 -10.81
CA ASP A 7 9.99 -5.06 -10.16
C ASP A 7 8.96 -4.42 -9.22
N GLU A 8 9.36 -3.37 -8.48
CA GLU A 8 8.47 -2.57 -7.63
C GLU A 8 7.38 -1.87 -8.46
N ASP A 9 7.76 -1.23 -9.57
CA ASP A 9 6.81 -0.64 -10.52
C ASP A 9 5.83 -1.66 -11.09
N LYS A 10 6.30 -2.86 -11.42
CA LYS A 10 5.45 -3.93 -11.94
C LYS A 10 4.45 -4.37 -10.87
N LEU A 11 4.91 -4.60 -9.64
CA LEU A 11 4.05 -5.00 -8.53
C LEU A 11 3.02 -3.92 -8.19
N ARG A 12 3.44 -2.65 -8.17
CA ARG A 12 2.58 -1.49 -7.91
C ARG A 12 1.46 -1.38 -8.93
N LYS A 13 1.76 -1.44 -10.24
CA LYS A 13 0.75 -1.38 -11.30
C LYS A 13 -0.27 -2.52 -11.23
N ARG A 14 0.23 -3.74 -10.98
CA ARG A 14 -0.58 -4.94 -10.72
C ARG A 14 -1.55 -4.71 -9.57
N LEU A 15 -1.04 -4.22 -8.44
CA LEU A 15 -1.82 -3.94 -7.24
C LEU A 15 -2.88 -2.85 -7.46
N VAL A 16 -2.54 -1.75 -8.14
CA VAL A 16 -3.50 -0.67 -8.49
C VAL A 16 -4.66 -1.24 -9.31
N SER A 17 -4.37 -2.07 -10.32
CA SER A 17 -5.42 -2.67 -11.15
C SER A 17 -6.35 -3.57 -10.34
N ALA A 18 -5.78 -4.44 -9.49
CA ALA A 18 -6.56 -5.34 -8.65
C ALA A 18 -7.41 -4.58 -7.61
N LEU A 19 -6.86 -3.52 -7.02
CA LEU A 19 -7.59 -2.68 -6.06
C LEU A 19 -8.76 -1.95 -6.72
N ARG A 20 -8.58 -1.41 -7.93
CA ARG A 20 -9.68 -0.77 -8.69
C ARG A 20 -10.80 -1.75 -8.99
N GLU A 21 -10.46 -2.96 -9.44
CA GLU A 21 -11.46 -4.00 -9.70
C GLU A 21 -12.30 -4.32 -8.45
N VAL A 22 -11.67 -4.39 -7.28
CA VAL A 22 -12.35 -4.79 -6.04
C VAL A 22 -13.10 -3.63 -5.40
N LEU A 23 -12.52 -2.43 -5.38
CA LEU A 23 -13.04 -1.30 -4.62
C LEU A 23 -13.97 -0.41 -5.44
N THR A 24 -13.62 -0.12 -6.70
CA THR A 24 -14.29 0.97 -7.45
C THR A 24 -15.32 0.45 -8.45
N LYS A 25 -15.29 -0.85 -8.81
CA LYS A 25 -16.19 -1.43 -9.83
C LYS A 25 -17.66 -1.23 -9.50
N ASN A 26 -18.04 -1.33 -8.23
CA ASN A 26 -19.43 -1.26 -7.77
C ASN A 26 -19.70 -0.07 -6.84
N ASP A 27 -18.72 0.81 -6.63
CA ASP A 27 -18.86 2.00 -5.78
C ASP A 27 -18.05 3.14 -6.38
N SER A 28 -18.75 4.04 -7.08
CA SER A 28 -18.14 5.22 -7.73
C SER A 28 -17.66 6.27 -6.74
N GLU A 29 -17.97 6.13 -5.46
CA GLU A 29 -17.47 7.02 -4.42
C GLU A 29 -16.14 6.57 -3.80
N LEU A 30 -15.62 5.41 -4.22
CA LEU A 30 -14.31 4.90 -3.81
C LEU A 30 -13.26 5.16 -4.89
N PHE A 31 -12.04 5.40 -4.43
CA PHE A 31 -10.93 5.84 -5.27
C PHE A 31 -9.69 5.01 -5.00
N VAL A 32 -8.89 4.80 -6.05
CA VAL A 32 -7.55 4.20 -5.98
C VAL A 32 -6.64 5.02 -6.89
N GLU A 33 -5.72 5.76 -6.28
CA GLU A 33 -4.76 6.63 -6.96
C GLU A 33 -3.35 6.06 -6.84
N ASP A 34 -2.65 6.06 -7.98
CA ASP A 34 -1.24 5.72 -8.09
C ASP A 34 -0.43 7.01 -7.98
N VAL A 35 0.24 7.21 -6.85
CA VAL A 35 0.84 8.49 -6.44
C VAL A 35 2.37 8.47 -6.47
N HIS A 36 2.96 7.37 -6.94
CA HIS A 36 4.40 7.21 -7.05
C HIS A 36 5.03 8.29 -7.96
N GLY A 37 6.06 8.98 -7.46
CA GLY A 37 6.83 9.99 -8.17
C GLY A 37 6.43 11.46 -7.91
N VAL A 38 5.17 11.86 -8.15
CA VAL A 38 4.74 13.27 -8.06
C VAL A 38 3.70 13.43 -6.96
N GLY A 39 3.98 14.27 -5.96
CA GLY A 39 3.13 14.39 -4.77
C GLY A 39 3.27 13.19 -3.82
N GLU A 40 4.32 12.39 -4.00
CA GLU A 40 4.59 11.19 -3.21
C GLU A 40 4.96 11.59 -1.78
N HIS A 41 3.98 11.60 -0.88
CA HIS A 41 4.16 11.84 0.55
C HIS A 41 4.64 10.55 1.27
N GLY A 42 5.57 9.82 0.67
CA GLY A 42 6.07 8.54 1.18
C GLY A 42 5.10 7.37 1.01
N LEU A 43 4.22 7.41 0.01
CA LEU A 43 3.29 6.32 -0.33
C LEU A 43 3.31 6.11 -1.84
N ASP A 44 3.15 4.87 -2.28
CA ASP A 44 3.04 4.54 -3.70
C ASP A 44 1.59 4.58 -4.20
N ILE A 45 0.64 4.19 -3.34
CA ILE A 45 -0.78 4.08 -3.67
C ILE A 45 -1.60 4.63 -2.50
N VAL A 46 -2.68 5.33 -2.81
CA VAL A 46 -3.67 5.79 -1.84
C VAL A 46 -5.05 5.35 -2.27
N PHE A 47 -5.87 4.84 -1.34
CA PHE A 47 -7.22 4.38 -1.66
C PHE A 47 -8.24 4.65 -0.56
N LEU A 48 -9.51 4.69 -0.97
CA LEU A 48 -10.67 4.69 -0.08
C LEU A 48 -11.31 3.31 -0.04
N SER A 49 -11.72 2.87 1.15
CA SER A 49 -12.59 1.71 1.33
C SER A 49 -13.71 2.03 2.32
N ARG A 50 -14.76 1.21 2.33
CA ARG A 50 -15.79 1.27 3.37
C ARG A 50 -15.61 0.18 4.41
N ASP A 51 -15.94 0.50 5.66
CA ASP A 51 -16.17 -0.51 6.68
C ASP A 51 -17.58 -1.12 6.56
N CYS A 52 -17.96 -1.95 7.53
CA CYS A 52 -19.29 -2.56 7.57
C CYS A 52 -20.42 -1.59 7.93
N SER A 53 -20.11 -0.40 8.46
CA SER A 53 -21.08 0.66 8.73
C SER A 53 -21.31 1.56 7.51
N GLY A 54 -20.46 1.46 6.49
CA GLY A 54 -20.49 2.28 5.27
C GLY A 54 -19.62 3.52 5.35
N GLU A 55 -18.88 3.72 6.46
CA GLU A 55 -17.95 4.83 6.66
C GLU A 55 -16.72 4.67 5.75
N LYS A 56 -16.29 5.77 5.12
CA LYS A 56 -15.13 5.78 4.22
C LYS A 56 -13.86 5.97 5.03
N HIS A 57 -12.87 5.13 4.74
CA HIS A 57 -11.54 5.20 5.35
C HIS A 57 -10.47 5.33 4.28
N CYS A 58 -9.51 6.23 4.51
CA CYS A 58 -8.38 6.45 3.63
C CYS A 58 -7.17 5.63 4.09
N PHE A 59 -6.55 4.92 3.17
CA PHE A 59 -5.37 4.09 3.44
C PHE A 59 -4.25 4.40 2.47
N GLY A 60 -3.02 4.39 2.98
CA GLY A 60 -1.80 4.49 2.18
C GLY A 60 -1.11 3.14 2.02
N ILE A 61 -0.45 2.91 0.89
CA ILE A 61 0.34 1.70 0.63
C ILE A 61 1.77 2.08 0.28
N GLN A 62 2.73 1.46 0.98
CA GLN A 62 4.12 1.39 0.55
C GLN A 62 4.42 0.00 -0.02
N VAL A 63 4.81 -0.04 -1.29
CA VAL A 63 5.18 -1.24 -2.02
C VAL A 63 6.69 -1.45 -1.93
N LYS A 64 7.13 -2.70 -1.83
CA LYS A 64 8.53 -3.13 -1.98
C LYS A 64 8.55 -4.46 -2.71
N ALA A 65 9.43 -4.63 -3.70
CA ALA A 65 9.60 -5.91 -4.41
C ALA A 65 10.78 -6.74 -3.86
N VAL A 66 10.90 -6.84 -2.54
CA VAL A 66 12.01 -7.52 -1.84
C VAL A 66 11.57 -8.20 -0.56
N ASN A 67 12.36 -9.17 -0.08
CA ASN A 67 12.21 -9.70 1.28
C ASN A 67 12.46 -8.59 2.29
N ILE A 68 11.54 -8.42 3.24
CA ILE A 68 11.65 -7.41 4.30
C ILE A 68 12.09 -8.12 5.58
N SER A 69 13.40 -8.04 5.88
CA SER A 69 14.02 -8.72 7.02
C SER A 69 14.77 -7.77 7.96
N CYS A 70 14.96 -8.23 9.19
CA CYS A 70 15.84 -7.62 10.21
C CYS A 70 16.72 -8.71 10.84
N HIS A 71 18.00 -8.44 11.01
CA HIS A 71 18.97 -9.35 11.65
C HIS A 71 19.67 -8.64 12.81
N GLY A 72 18.91 -8.37 13.88
CA GLY A 72 19.39 -7.61 15.06
C GLY A 72 19.44 -6.09 14.88
N HIS A 73 19.47 -5.61 13.63
CA HIS A 73 19.37 -4.20 13.26
C HIS A 73 18.47 -4.03 12.02
N PRO A 74 17.85 -2.86 11.82
CA PRO A 74 17.01 -2.62 10.65
C PRO A 74 17.84 -2.53 9.38
N THR A 75 17.38 -3.23 8.34
CA THR A 75 17.91 -3.14 6.99
C THR A 75 17.57 -1.78 6.36
N LYS A 76 18.19 -1.47 5.21
CA LYS A 76 17.87 -0.25 4.46
C LYS A 76 16.38 -0.17 4.12
N ASP A 77 15.79 -1.28 3.65
CA ASP A 77 14.37 -1.34 3.28
C ASP A 77 13.45 -1.07 4.47
N VAL A 78 13.76 -1.61 5.65
CA VAL A 78 12.99 -1.36 6.87
C VAL A 78 13.07 0.12 7.29
N LYS A 79 14.26 0.72 7.22
CA LYS A 79 14.44 2.16 7.52
C LYS A 79 13.67 3.04 6.53
N GLU A 80 13.70 2.67 5.26
CA GLU A 80 13.00 3.37 4.19
C GLU A 80 11.49 3.33 4.39
N ILE A 81 10.91 2.14 4.66
CA ILE A 81 9.50 1.98 4.99
C ILE A 81 9.11 2.86 6.19
N ILE A 82 9.87 2.82 7.29
CA ILE A 82 9.56 3.63 8.46
C ILE A 82 9.58 5.12 8.12
N GLY A 83 10.59 5.58 7.37
CA GLY A 83 10.69 6.98 6.95
C GLY A 83 9.52 7.41 6.07
N GLN A 84 9.17 6.58 5.09
CA GLN A 84 8.05 6.81 4.17
C GLN A 84 6.71 6.89 4.91
N LEU A 85 6.43 5.92 5.79
CA LEU A 85 5.22 5.95 6.62
C LEU A 85 5.17 7.14 7.58
N THR A 86 6.32 7.54 8.14
CA THR A 86 6.43 8.71 9.04
C THR A 86 6.15 10.02 8.30
N ILE A 87 6.59 10.14 7.04
CA ILE A 87 6.24 11.28 6.20
C ILE A 87 4.73 11.25 5.98
N ALA A 88 4.19 10.13 5.50
CA ALA A 88 2.78 9.97 5.16
C ALA A 88 1.83 10.29 6.32
N SER A 89 2.19 9.91 7.55
CA SER A 89 1.37 10.18 8.74
C SER A 89 1.29 11.65 9.15
N GLY A 90 2.10 12.52 8.55
CA GLY A 90 2.04 13.97 8.74
C GLY A 90 1.13 14.70 7.77
N TYR A 91 0.45 14.00 6.85
CA TYR A 91 -0.36 14.61 5.79
C TYR A 91 -1.77 14.02 5.74
N ASP A 92 -2.72 14.90 5.46
CA ASP A 92 -4.04 14.49 4.98
C ASP A 92 -4.00 14.38 3.45
N TYR A 93 -4.76 13.44 2.90
CA TYR A 93 -4.83 13.21 1.47
C TYR A 93 -6.10 13.81 0.87
N LYS A 94 -5.94 14.65 -0.15
CA LYS A 94 -7.06 15.15 -0.97
C LYS A 94 -7.05 14.40 -2.29
N PHE A 95 -8.08 13.57 -2.51
CA PHE A 95 -8.31 12.93 -3.81
C PHE A 95 -8.70 13.98 -4.86
N GLN A 96 -8.92 13.57 -6.11
CA GLN A 96 -9.57 14.46 -7.10
C GLN A 96 -10.98 14.93 -6.71
N THR A 97 -11.53 14.44 -5.60
CA THR A 97 -12.75 14.95 -4.97
C THR A 97 -12.43 16.14 -4.04
N ASP A 98 -13.39 17.00 -3.77
CA ASP A 98 -13.16 18.15 -2.88
C ASP A 98 -12.99 17.80 -1.40
N ASN A 99 -13.02 16.51 -1.04
CA ASN A 99 -12.86 16.03 0.33
C ASN A 99 -11.40 15.72 0.67
N THR A 100 -10.99 16.12 1.87
CA THR A 100 -9.70 15.80 2.47
C THR A 100 -9.88 14.71 3.52
N TYR A 101 -9.00 13.71 3.51
CA TYR A 101 -9.08 12.55 4.39
C TYR A 101 -7.79 12.35 5.17
N GLU A 102 -7.92 12.17 6.47
CA GLU A 102 -6.82 11.65 7.29
C GLU A 102 -6.63 10.15 7.02
N PHE A 103 -5.38 9.67 7.05
CA PHE A 103 -5.11 8.25 6.92
C PHE A 103 -5.60 7.45 8.14
N SER A 104 -6.49 6.49 7.90
CA SER A 104 -6.93 5.50 8.87
C SER A 104 -5.86 4.46 9.18
N GLY A 105 -4.91 4.24 8.28
CA GLY A 105 -3.83 3.27 8.43
C GLY A 105 -2.96 3.13 7.19
N PHE A 106 -1.94 2.29 7.30
CA PHE A 106 -0.97 2.08 6.24
C PHE A 106 -0.75 0.60 5.95
N TYR A 107 -0.52 0.26 4.69
CA TYR A 107 -0.16 -1.08 4.25
C TYR A 107 1.30 -1.11 3.81
N VAL A 108 2.03 -2.13 4.27
CA VAL A 108 3.33 -2.51 3.70
C VAL A 108 3.10 -3.75 2.85
N VAL A 109 3.42 -3.64 1.56
CA VAL A 109 3.10 -4.67 0.55
C VAL A 109 4.36 -5.15 -0.16
N THR A 110 4.52 -6.46 -0.26
CA THR A 110 5.62 -7.09 -1.02
C THR A 110 5.20 -8.44 -1.60
N ASP A 111 5.65 -8.77 -2.80
CA ASP A 111 5.47 -10.11 -3.38
C ASP A 111 6.40 -11.16 -2.75
N LYS A 112 7.25 -10.75 -1.80
CA LYS A 112 8.17 -11.61 -1.05
C LYS A 112 7.71 -11.79 0.40
N GLU A 113 8.61 -12.30 1.25
CA GLU A 113 8.31 -12.54 2.66
C GLU A 113 8.64 -11.32 3.54
N ILE A 114 7.90 -11.18 4.64
CA ILE A 114 8.18 -10.22 5.71
C ILE A 114 8.44 -10.96 7.01
N SER A 115 9.64 -10.81 7.57
CA SER A 115 9.98 -11.45 8.84
C SER A 115 9.23 -10.83 10.02
N GLU A 116 8.88 -11.63 11.02
CA GLU A 116 8.24 -11.15 12.26
C GLU A 116 9.10 -10.11 13.02
N VAL A 117 10.42 -10.23 12.93
CA VAL A 117 11.34 -9.26 13.53
C VAL A 117 11.21 -7.90 12.83
N ALA A 118 11.10 -7.88 11.50
CA ALA A 118 10.89 -6.64 10.75
C ALA A 118 9.53 -6.01 11.07
N LYS A 119 8.44 -6.78 11.11
CA LYS A 119 7.11 -6.28 11.50
C LYS A 119 7.13 -5.61 12.87
N ARG A 120 7.70 -6.29 13.86
CA ARG A 120 7.84 -5.73 15.22
C ARG A 120 8.66 -4.45 15.23
N TYR A 121 9.74 -4.40 14.47
CA TYR A 121 10.60 -3.22 14.40
C TYR A 121 9.90 -2.02 13.74
N ILE A 122 9.19 -2.24 12.63
CA ILE A 122 8.41 -1.22 11.95
C ILE A 122 7.32 -0.69 12.89
N SER A 123 6.52 -1.59 13.48
CA SER A 123 5.43 -1.22 14.39
C SER A 123 5.91 -0.52 15.66
N SER A 124 7.07 -0.88 16.23
CA SER A 124 7.58 -0.21 17.43
C SER A 124 8.26 1.13 17.15
N SER A 125 8.77 1.33 15.93
CA SER A 125 9.43 2.56 15.51
C SER A 125 8.44 3.60 14.99
N PHE A 126 7.31 3.16 14.44
CA PHE A 126 6.25 4.02 13.96
C PHE A 126 5.35 4.50 15.11
N LYS A 127 5.54 5.74 15.55
CA LYS A 127 4.90 6.29 16.76
C LYS A 127 3.69 7.21 16.51
N HIS A 128 3.04 7.07 15.36
CA HIS A 128 1.96 7.99 14.93
C HIS A 128 0.54 7.47 15.20
N GLY A 129 0.38 6.39 15.96
CA GLY A 129 -0.93 5.90 16.40
C GLY A 129 -1.82 5.30 15.30
N ARG A 130 -1.34 5.20 14.06
CA ARG A 130 -2.05 4.56 12.95
C ARG A 130 -1.66 3.08 12.82
N PRO A 131 -2.62 2.17 12.57
CA PRO A 131 -2.31 0.76 12.35
C PRO A 131 -1.48 0.56 11.07
N ILE A 132 -0.57 -0.42 11.13
CA ILE A 132 0.21 -0.89 9.99
C ILE A 132 -0.23 -2.32 9.67
N TYR A 133 -0.68 -2.52 8.44
CA TYR A 133 -1.08 -3.80 7.90
C TYR A 133 0.00 -4.34 6.98
N TYR A 134 0.16 -5.67 6.95
CA TYR A 134 1.16 -6.35 6.14
C TYR A 134 0.45 -7.27 5.16
N PHE A 135 0.68 -7.07 3.87
CA PHE A 135 0.08 -7.91 2.82
C PHE A 135 1.16 -8.40 1.86
N TYR A 136 1.44 -9.70 1.90
CA TYR A 136 2.66 -10.20 1.28
C TYR A 136 2.59 -11.67 0.86
N GLY A 137 3.62 -12.08 0.11
CA GLY A 137 3.85 -13.47 -0.30
C GLY A 137 2.69 -14.07 -1.08
N SER A 138 2.41 -15.35 -0.84
CA SER A 138 1.40 -16.12 -1.58
C SER A 138 -0.02 -15.55 -1.48
N ARG A 139 -0.35 -14.87 -0.38
CA ARG A 139 -1.66 -14.24 -0.19
C ARG A 139 -1.85 -13.04 -1.12
N LEU A 140 -0.81 -12.23 -1.30
CA LEU A 140 -0.80 -11.13 -2.26
C LEU A 140 -0.89 -11.69 -3.69
N GLU A 141 -0.06 -12.67 -4.04
CA GLU A 141 -0.06 -13.20 -5.40
C GLU A 141 -1.42 -13.80 -5.77
N LYS A 142 -2.06 -14.54 -4.87
CA LYS A 142 -3.42 -15.05 -5.09
C LYS A 142 -4.41 -13.91 -5.35
N PHE A 143 -4.39 -12.87 -4.52
CA PHE A 143 -5.26 -11.70 -4.70
C PHE A 143 -5.06 -11.00 -6.05
N LEU A 144 -3.81 -10.83 -6.48
CA LEU A 144 -3.49 -10.25 -7.77
C LEU A 144 -4.06 -11.11 -8.91
N LEU A 145 -3.81 -12.42 -8.90
CA LEU A 145 -4.30 -13.35 -9.92
C LEU A 145 -5.84 -13.38 -10.02
N ASP A 146 -6.52 -13.35 -8.87
CA ASP A 146 -7.98 -13.41 -8.78
C ASP A 146 -8.67 -12.13 -9.32
N ASN A 147 -7.95 -11.01 -9.41
CA ASN A 147 -8.53 -9.69 -9.71
C ASN A 147 -7.87 -8.95 -10.90
N GLU A 148 -6.73 -9.41 -11.42
CA GLU A 148 -6.12 -8.87 -12.64
C GLU A 148 -6.88 -9.27 -13.92
N ASN A 149 -7.56 -10.42 -13.92
CA ASN A 149 -8.13 -11.03 -15.12
C ASN A 149 -9.62 -10.71 -15.37
N LYS A 150 -10.27 -9.93 -14.50
CA LYS A 150 -11.72 -9.67 -14.60
C LYS A 150 -12.09 -8.53 -15.55
N ASN A 151 -11.11 -7.85 -16.13
CA ASN A 151 -11.31 -6.77 -17.12
C ASN A 151 -11.08 -7.20 -18.58
N ILE A 152 -10.78 -8.49 -18.86
CA ILE A 152 -10.48 -8.96 -20.23
C ILE A 152 -11.69 -9.66 -20.90
N THR A 153 -12.78 -9.93 -20.18
CA THR A 153 -13.92 -10.71 -20.71
C THR A 153 -15.08 -9.87 -21.25
N GLU A 154 -14.93 -8.55 -21.36
CA GLU A 154 -15.95 -7.66 -21.94
C GLU A 154 -15.38 -6.78 -23.06
N LEU A 155 -14.85 -7.43 -24.11
CA LEU A 155 -14.63 -6.82 -25.43
C LEU A 155 -15.26 -7.69 -26.51
#